data_AF-A0A668AG71-F1
#
_entry.id   AF-A0A668AG71-F1
#
_cell.length_a   1.000
_cell.length_b   1.000
_cell.length_c   1.000
_cell.angle_alpha   90.00
_cell.angle_beta   90.00
_cell.angle_gamma   90.00
#
_symmetry.space_group_name_H-M   'P 1'
#
loop_
_entity.id
_entity.type
_entity.pdbx_description
1 polymer ?
#
loop_
_entity_poly.entity_id
_entity_poly.type
_entity_poly.pdbx_seq_one_letter_code
_entity_poly.pdbx_strand_id
1 'polypeptide(L)'
;MSGPNVWSRSRERIRRFPELFAQCAGEAAAYGKCVAATTTGRQELTKDLCAKEFEALKTCFTNAGHKLHFLFVKHSFCSIWTERH
;
A
#
# COMPACT_ATOMS: atom_id res chain seq x y z
N MET A 1 -15.27 29.30 -9.24
CA MET A 1 -15.70 27.89 -9.04
C MET A 1 -14.76 27.26 -8.05
N SER A 2 -15.26 26.77 -6.91
CA SER A 2 -14.43 26.17 -5.86
C SER A 2 -13.70 24.95 -6.44
N GLY A 3 -12.37 25.03 -6.52
CA GLY A 3 -11.54 23.91 -6.97
C GLY A 3 -11.82 22.64 -6.18
N PRO A 4 -11.45 21.45 -6.70
CA PRO A 4 -11.74 20.18 -6.05
C PRO A 4 -11.28 20.23 -4.59
N ASN A 5 -12.25 20.19 -3.66
CA ASN A 5 -11.98 20.28 -2.24
C ASN A 5 -10.98 19.19 -1.83
N VAL A 6 -10.17 19.49 -0.81
CA VAL A 6 -9.10 18.58 -0.32
C VAL A 6 -9.60 17.14 -0.16
N TRP A 7 -10.87 16.98 0.20
CA TRP A 7 -11.57 15.71 0.39
C TRP A 7 -11.74 14.88 -0.91
N SER A 8 -11.99 15.49 -2.07
CA SER A 8 -12.07 14.77 -3.35
C SER A 8 -10.68 14.29 -3.81
N ARG A 9 -9.64 15.12 -3.65
CA ARG A 9 -8.25 14.76 -3.97
C ARG A 9 -7.72 13.63 -3.09
N SER A 10 -8.06 13.62 -1.80
CA SER A 10 -7.68 12.54 -0.88
C SER A 10 -8.36 11.22 -1.21
N ARG A 11 -9.64 11.22 -1.59
CA ARG A 11 -10.36 10.00 -1.97
C ARG A 11 -9.85 9.39 -3.27
N GLU A 12 -9.54 10.21 -4.25
CA GLU A 12 -8.92 9.74 -5.49
C GLU A 12 -7.56 9.06 -5.22
N ARG A 13 -6.81 9.56 -4.25
CA ARG A 13 -5.56 8.93 -3.81
C ARG A 13 -5.80 7.55 -3.21
N ILE A 14 -6.75 7.43 -2.28
CA ILE A 14 -7.10 6.16 -1.62
C ILE A 14 -7.56 5.13 -2.64
N ARG A 15 -8.27 5.54 -3.72
CA ARG A 15 -8.70 4.64 -4.78
C ARG A 15 -7.57 3.92 -5.51
N ARG A 16 -6.36 4.47 -5.52
CA ARG A 16 -5.19 3.86 -6.18
C ARG A 16 -4.40 2.93 -5.26
N PHE A 17 -4.67 2.94 -3.95
CA PHE A 17 -3.99 2.06 -2.99
C PHE A 17 -4.16 0.57 -3.30
N PRO A 18 -5.38 0.06 -3.61
CA PRO A 18 -5.58 -1.36 -3.90
C PRO A 18 -4.74 -1.84 -5.08
N GLU A 19 -4.66 -1.04 -6.15
CA GLU A 19 -3.92 -1.40 -7.36
C GLU A 19 -2.39 -1.40 -7.12
N LEU A 20 -1.90 -0.46 -6.30
CA LEU A 20 -0.48 -0.42 -5.93
C LEU A 20 -0.09 -1.60 -5.03
N PHE A 21 -0.93 -1.98 -4.07
CA PHE A 21 -0.65 -3.12 -3.20
C PHE A 21 -0.94 -4.47 -3.85
N ALA A 22 -1.77 -4.53 -4.90
CA ALA A 22 -1.96 -5.76 -5.69
C ALA A 22 -0.64 -6.27 -6.30
N GLN A 23 0.35 -5.39 -6.51
CA GLN A 23 1.69 -5.76 -6.97
C GLN A 23 2.44 -6.65 -5.95
N CYS A 24 2.04 -6.61 -4.67
CA CYS A 24 2.62 -7.39 -3.58
C CYS A 24 1.79 -8.65 -3.23
N ALA A 25 0.90 -9.08 -4.13
CA ALA A 25 0.00 -10.21 -3.87
C ALA A 25 0.74 -11.53 -3.63
N GLY A 26 1.92 -11.72 -4.24
CA GLY A 26 2.74 -12.92 -4.04
C GLY A 26 3.28 -13.03 -2.61
N GLU A 27 3.87 -11.95 -2.11
CA GLU A 27 4.38 -11.83 -0.75
C GLU A 27 3.24 -11.93 0.28
N ALA A 28 2.10 -11.30 -0.02
CA ALA A 28 0.92 -11.36 0.84
C ALA A 28 0.36 -12.78 0.94
N ALA A 29 0.29 -13.51 -0.18
CA ALA A 29 -0.14 -14.90 -0.19
C ALA A 29 0.83 -15.81 0.57
N ALA A 30 2.15 -15.59 0.45
CA ALA A 30 3.15 -16.35 1.19
C ALA A 30 3.00 -16.14 2.71
N TYR A 31 2.85 -14.90 3.16
CA TYR A 31 2.62 -14.56 4.57
C TYR A 31 1.31 -15.18 5.09
N GLY A 32 0.21 -15.04 4.34
CA GLY A 32 -1.09 -15.61 4.72
C GLY A 32 -1.06 -17.14 4.85
N LYS A 33 -0.32 -17.84 3.97
CA LYS A 33 -0.12 -19.28 4.06
C LYS A 33 0.62 -19.69 5.34
N CYS A 34 1.69 -18.96 5.70
CA CYS A 34 2.42 -19.22 6.93
C CYS A 34 1.50 -19.06 8.15
N VAL A 35 0.79 -17.93 8.26
CA VAL A 35 -0.14 -17.66 9.37
C VAL A 35 -1.22 -18.73 9.45
N ALA A 36 -1.88 -19.04 8.33
CA ALA A 36 -2.94 -20.04 8.27
C ALA A 36 -2.44 -21.42 8.74
N ALA A 37 -1.27 -21.85 8.26
CA ALA A 37 -0.65 -23.12 8.66
C ALA A 37 -0.36 -23.16 10.17
N THR A 38 0.12 -22.06 10.75
CA THR A 38 0.40 -21.98 12.20
C THR A 38 -0.88 -22.00 13.05
N THR A 39 -1.96 -21.36 12.56
CA THR A 39 -3.25 -21.29 13.28
C THR A 39 -4.18 -22.48 13.05
N THR A 40 -3.79 -23.45 12.21
CA THR A 40 -4.61 -24.65 11.93
C THR A 40 -4.64 -25.61 13.13
N GLY A 41 -3.64 -25.54 14.02
CA GLY A 41 -3.70 -26.16 15.35
C GLY A 41 -4.20 -25.15 16.38
N ARG A 42 -4.63 -25.62 17.57
CA ARG A 42 -4.89 -24.75 18.75
C ARG A 42 -3.64 -23.97 19.23
N GLN A 43 -2.58 -23.92 18.43
CA GLN A 43 -1.40 -23.12 18.68
C GLN A 43 -1.71 -21.66 18.41
N GLU A 44 -1.44 -20.84 19.42
CA GLU A 44 -1.53 -19.40 19.31
C GLU A 44 -0.37 -18.90 18.43
N LEU A 45 -0.68 -17.97 17.51
CA LEU A 45 0.34 -17.37 16.66
C LEU A 45 1.32 -16.58 17.54
N THR A 46 2.55 -17.07 17.68
CA THR A 46 3.58 -16.33 18.40
C THR A 46 4.22 -15.28 17.51
N LYS A 47 4.72 -14.21 18.13
CA LYS A 47 5.45 -13.16 17.43
C LYS A 47 6.64 -13.76 16.67
N ASP A 48 6.92 -13.22 15.50
CA ASP A 48 8.06 -13.55 14.64
C ASP A 48 8.06 -14.95 14.00
N LEU A 49 7.01 -15.76 14.21
CA LEU A 49 6.90 -17.11 13.64
C LEU A 49 6.85 -17.08 12.09
N CYS A 50 6.25 -16.05 11.51
CA CYS A 50 6.24 -15.76 10.07
C CYS A 50 7.05 -14.50 9.72
N ALA A 51 8.11 -14.20 10.47
CA ALA A 51 8.86 -12.95 10.32
C ALA A 51 9.48 -12.77 8.93
N LYS A 52 9.94 -13.86 8.31
CA LYS A 52 10.58 -13.81 6.99
C LYS A 52 9.58 -13.37 5.91
N GLU A 53 8.41 -13.98 5.89
CA GLU A 53 7.33 -13.67 4.96
C GLU A 53 6.77 -12.27 5.24
N PHE A 54 6.68 -11.89 6.51
CA PHE A 54 6.24 -10.56 6.92
C PHE A 54 7.21 -9.46 6.46
N GLU A 55 8.52 -9.64 6.66
CA GLU A 55 9.51 -8.65 6.22
C GLU A 55 9.52 -8.52 4.69
N ALA A 56 9.40 -9.62 3.93
CA ALA A 56 9.27 -9.56 2.47
C ALA A 56 8.03 -8.74 2.04
N LEU A 57 6.88 -9.00 2.67
CA LEU A 57 5.63 -8.26 2.42
C LEU A 57 5.78 -6.77 2.78
N LYS A 58 6.35 -6.47 3.95
CA LYS A 58 6.60 -5.11 4.43
C LYS A 58 7.54 -4.34 3.52
N THR A 59 8.61 -4.97 3.02
CA THR A 59 9.50 -4.37 2.03
C THR A 59 8.75 -4.04 0.74
N CYS A 60 7.91 -4.96 0.23
CA CYS A 60 7.11 -4.69 -0.96
C CYS A 60 6.15 -3.51 -0.74
N PHE A 61 5.44 -3.47 0.40
CA PHE A 61 4.54 -2.37 0.75
C PHE A 61 5.26 -1.03 0.89
N THR A 62 6.45 -1.01 1.49
CA THR A 62 7.25 0.21 1.64
C THR A 62 7.67 0.74 0.27
N ASN A 63 8.13 -0.15 -0.62
CA ASN A 63 8.50 0.21 -1.99
C ASN A 63 7.28 0.70 -2.81
N ALA A 64 6.13 0.05 -2.68
CA ALA A 64 4.89 0.49 -3.30
C ALA A 64 4.40 1.85 -2.74
N GLY A 65 4.58 2.08 -1.43
CA GLY A 65 4.27 3.34 -0.76
C GLY A 65 5.17 4.50 -1.22
N HIS A 66 6.45 4.24 -1.48
CA HIS A 66 7.36 5.23 -2.09
C HIS A 66 6.88 5.62 -3.49
N LYS A 67 6.35 4.66 -4.27
CA LYS A 67 5.72 4.91 -5.57
C LYS A 67 4.50 5.84 -5.44
N LEU A 68 3.74 5.68 -4.36
CA LEU A 68 2.61 6.53 -3.98
C LEU A 68 3.06 7.96 -3.64
N HIS A 69 4.20 8.11 -2.95
CA HIS A 69 4.83 9.41 -2.69
C HIS A 69 5.32 10.09 -3.99
N PHE A 70 5.97 9.35 -4.89
CA PHE A 70 6.41 9.90 -6.18
C PHE A 70 5.24 10.30 -7.11
N LEU A 71 4.19 9.48 -7.17
CA LEU A 71 2.94 9.83 -7.86
C LEU A 71 2.31 11.08 -7.24
N PHE A 72 2.38 11.21 -5.91
CA PHE A 72 1.85 12.35 -5.19
C PHE A 72 2.61 13.66 -5.45
N VAL A 73 3.95 13.61 -5.51
CA VAL A 73 4.79 14.77 -5.88
C VAL A 73 4.56 15.15 -7.34
N LYS A 74 4.56 14.18 -8.28
CA LYS A 74 4.30 14.44 -9.71
C LYS A 74 2.91 15.04 -9.96
N HIS A 75 1.87 14.51 -9.33
CA HIS A 75 0.50 14.97 -9.55
C HIS A 75 0.22 16.32 -8.87
N SER A 76 0.86 16.60 -7.73
CA SER A 76 0.80 17.93 -7.08
C SER A 76 1.56 18.99 -7.89
N PHE A 77 2.71 18.64 -8.49
CA PHE A 77 3.45 19.56 -9.37
C PHE A 77 2.71 19.84 -10.68
N CYS A 78 2.06 18.84 -11.29
CA CYS A 78 1.27 19.03 -12.50
C CYS A 78 0.04 19.91 -12.24
N SER A 79 -0.69 19.70 -11.15
CA SER A 79 -1.86 20.52 -10.80
C SER A 79 -1.51 21.98 -10.49
N ILE A 80 -0.33 22.24 -9.91
CA ILE A 80 0.17 23.60 -9.64
C ILE A 80 0.60 24.33 -10.92
N TRP A 81 1.08 23.62 -11.93
CA TRP A 81 1.56 24.22 -13.19
C TRP A 81 0.42 24.50 -14.19
N THR A 82 -0.67 23.72 -14.16
CA THR A 82 -1.86 23.94 -15.02
C THR A 82 -2.78 25.05 -14.52
N GLU A 83 -2.69 25.47 -13.25
CA GLU A 83 -3.42 26.64 -12.70
C GLU A 83 -2.69 27.98 -12.92
N ARG A 84 -1.54 27.99 -13.62
CA ARG A 84 -0.72 29.19 -13.86
C ARG A 84 -0.44 29.48 -15.34
N HIS A 85 -1.33 29.05 -16.24
CA HIS A 85 -1.36 29.46 -17.65
C HIS A 85 -2.80 29.68 -18.11
#